data_AF-A0A9D6YJG8-F1
#
_entry.id   AF-A0A9D6YJG8-F1
#
_cell.length_a   1.000
_cell.length_b   1.000
_cell.length_c   1.000
_cell.angle_alpha   90.00
_cell.angle_beta   90.00
_cell.angle_gamma   90.00
#
_symmetry.space_group_name_H-M   'P 1'
#
loop_
_entity.id
_entity.type
_entity.pdbx_description
1 polymer ?
#
loop_
_entity_poly.entity_id
_entity_poly.type
_entity_poly.pdbx_seq_one_letter_code
_entity_poly.pdbx_strand_id
1 'polypeptide(L)'
;MSQLTVPTTLAGDLDLKNLHLTLQDQSPLLVDINVEPKRITRTISGVPVAAHPQKARLSPSKVTLTLQGPMLQLKDLKPGDLKAAVDTNNLAPGRHQLNVSVNLPPTLTLVRVQPATITVRLEKSP
;
A
#
# COMPACT_ATOMS: atom_id res chain seq x y z
N MET A 1 40.70 11.73 51.84
CA MET A 1 41.46 11.37 50.62
C MET A 1 41.85 9.90 50.72
N SER A 2 41.77 9.19 49.60
CA SER A 2 41.63 7.73 49.44
C SER A 2 42.53 6.85 50.31
N GLN A 3 41.91 5.80 50.84
CA GLN A 3 42.57 4.68 51.47
C GLN A 3 43.05 3.64 50.46
N LEU A 4 44.08 2.98 50.92
CA LEU A 4 44.99 2.02 50.32
C LEU A 4 44.42 0.59 50.36
N THR A 5 44.80 -0.15 49.32
CA THR A 5 45.16 -1.58 49.33
C THR A 5 44.07 -2.63 49.56
N VAL A 6 43.86 -3.41 48.49
CA VAL A 6 43.13 -4.69 48.42
C VAL A 6 43.69 -5.72 49.41
N PRO A 7 42.84 -6.37 50.21
CA PRO A 7 43.17 -7.66 50.79
C PRO A 7 42.60 -8.80 49.94
N THR A 8 43.51 -9.59 49.39
CA THR A 8 43.35 -11.01 49.04
C THR A 8 42.74 -11.76 50.22
N THR A 9 41.72 -12.60 50.03
CA THR A 9 41.57 -13.86 50.80
C THR A 9 40.67 -14.87 50.08
N LEU A 10 41.32 -16.01 49.86
CA LEU A 10 40.89 -17.36 49.55
C LEU A 10 39.77 -17.90 50.47
N ALA A 11 38.69 -18.44 49.88
CA ALA A 11 37.83 -19.51 50.43
C ALA A 11 36.88 -19.91 49.29
N GLY A 12 36.69 -21.16 48.91
CA GLY A 12 36.52 -22.33 49.77
C GLY A 12 35.05 -22.73 49.68
N ASP A 13 34.79 -23.93 49.18
CA ASP A 13 33.50 -24.61 49.12
C ASP A 13 32.37 -23.93 48.33
N LEU A 14 32.10 -24.48 47.14
CA LEU A 14 30.82 -24.32 46.47
C LEU A 14 29.78 -25.19 47.19
N ASP A 15 29.28 -24.72 48.34
CA ASP A 15 28.14 -25.33 49.03
C ASP A 15 26.89 -25.08 48.18
N LEU A 16 26.46 -26.12 47.47
CA LEU A 16 25.22 -26.18 46.70
C LEU A 16 24.03 -26.31 47.66
N LYS A 17 23.78 -25.31 48.50
CA LYS A 17 22.60 -25.34 49.37
C LYS A 17 21.95 -23.96 49.44
N ASN A 18 20.83 -23.89 48.73
CA ASN A 18 19.79 -22.88 48.84
C ASN A 18 20.15 -21.53 48.21
N LEU A 19 19.69 -21.31 46.98
CA LEU A 19 18.80 -20.16 46.78
C LEU A 19 17.96 -20.31 45.51
N HIS A 20 16.70 -19.98 45.73
CA HIS A 20 15.55 -20.20 44.88
C HIS A 20 15.54 -19.25 43.69
N LEU A 21 15.14 -19.78 42.53
CA LEU A 21 14.33 -19.18 41.47
C LEU A 21 14.52 -17.68 41.19
N THR A 22 14.83 -17.36 39.93
CA THR A 22 13.90 -16.53 39.14
C THR A 22 14.22 -16.69 37.67
N LEU A 23 13.20 -17.11 36.92
CA LEU A 23 13.16 -17.08 35.47
C LEU A 23 13.45 -15.64 35.06
N GLN A 24 14.61 -15.41 34.45
CA GLN A 24 15.03 -14.10 33.97
C GLN A 24 13.97 -13.61 32.98
N ASP A 25 13.15 -12.67 33.45
CA ASP A 25 12.12 -11.94 32.72
C ASP A 25 12.61 -11.64 31.30
N GLN A 26 12.24 -12.49 30.35
CA GLN A 26 12.33 -12.18 28.94
C GLN A 26 11.17 -11.21 28.70
N SER A 27 11.36 -9.97 29.14
CA SER A 27 10.40 -8.90 28.86
C SER A 27 10.28 -8.82 27.34
N PRO A 28 9.10 -9.12 26.75
CA PRO A 28 8.93 -8.82 25.34
C PRO A 28 9.03 -7.29 25.24
N LEU A 29 10.06 -6.82 24.56
CA LEU A 29 10.17 -5.43 24.16
C LEU A 29 8.91 -5.11 23.34
N LEU A 30 7.92 -4.50 23.99
CA LEU A 30 6.77 -3.91 23.32
C LEU A 30 7.30 -2.71 22.57
N VAL A 31 7.66 -2.93 21.31
CA VAL A 31 8.03 -1.84 20.43
C VAL A 31 6.74 -1.10 20.10
N ASP A 32 6.51 0.01 20.79
CA ASP A 32 5.53 1.02 20.38
C ASP A 32 6.01 1.64 19.07
N ILE A 33 5.76 0.94 17.96
CA ILE A 33 5.99 1.51 16.64
C ILE A 33 4.84 2.49 16.41
N ASN A 34 5.08 3.76 16.71
CA ASN A 34 4.20 4.83 16.27
C ASN A 34 4.37 4.98 14.76
N VAL A 35 3.71 4.12 13.99
CA VAL A 35 3.76 4.15 12.52
C VAL A 35 2.84 5.27 12.06
N GLU A 36 3.36 6.49 11.93
CA GLU A 36 2.67 7.46 11.10
C GLU A 36 2.61 6.92 9.66
N PRO A 37 1.43 6.85 9.02
CA PRO A 37 1.32 6.31 7.67
C PRO A 37 2.12 7.18 6.71
N LYS A 38 3.31 6.71 6.31
CA LYS A 38 4.11 7.37 5.29
C LYS A 38 3.27 7.45 4.01
N ARG A 39 2.88 8.66 3.61
CA ARG A 39 2.18 8.86 2.33
C ARG A 39 3.22 8.91 1.23
N ILE A 40 3.02 8.09 0.21
CA ILE A 40 3.90 8.02 -0.97
C ILE A 40 3.08 8.25 -2.23
N THR A 41 3.78 8.53 -3.32
CA THR A 41 3.21 8.56 -4.67
C THR A 41 3.73 7.35 -5.44
N ARG A 42 2.82 6.57 -6.05
CA ARG A 42 3.13 5.39 -6.84
C ARG A 42 2.46 5.46 -8.20
N THR A 43 3.23 5.16 -9.24
CA THR A 43 2.71 4.99 -10.60
C THR A 43 2.40 3.53 -10.86
N ILE A 44 1.18 3.25 -11.30
CA ILE A 44 0.66 1.92 -11.59
C ILE A 44 0.23 1.91 -13.06
N SER A 45 1.00 1.18 -13.87
CA SER A 45 0.74 1.02 -15.30
C SER A 45 -0.11 -0.23 -15.58
N GLY A 46 -0.86 -0.20 -16.69
CA GLY A 46 -1.58 -1.37 -17.17
C GLY A 46 -2.94 -1.58 -16.51
N VAL A 47 -3.53 -0.52 -15.95
CA VAL A 47 -4.87 -0.55 -15.34
C VAL A 47 -5.91 -0.72 -16.46
N PRO A 48 -6.71 -1.79 -16.44
CA PRO A 48 -7.73 -2.01 -17.45
C PRO A 48 -8.85 -0.98 -17.32
N VAL A 49 -9.29 -0.42 -18.45
CA VAL A 49 -10.45 0.47 -18.51
C VAL A 49 -11.65 -0.32 -19.00
N ALA A 50 -12.80 -0.15 -18.35
CA ALA A 50 -14.06 -0.75 -18.76
C ALA A 50 -15.05 0.30 -19.27
N ALA A 51 -15.85 -0.06 -20.28
CA ALA A 51 -16.94 0.78 -20.76
C ALA A 51 -18.24 0.40 -20.03
N HIS A 52 -18.94 1.38 -19.47
CA HIS A 52 -20.23 1.19 -18.83
C HIS A 52 -21.18 2.34 -19.17
N PRO A 53 -22.50 2.10 -19.33
CA PRO A 53 -23.17 0.80 -19.26
C PRO A 53 -23.09 -0.01 -20.56
N GLN A 54 -22.69 0.59 -21.68
CA GLN A 54 -22.67 -0.05 -22.99
C GLN A 54 -21.29 -0.66 -23.27
N LYS A 55 -21.25 -1.86 -23.87
CA LYS A 55 -20.00 -2.45 -24.33
C LYS A 55 -19.46 -1.64 -25.51
N ALA A 56 -18.18 -1.31 -25.45
CA ALA A 56 -17.50 -0.56 -26.50
C ALA A 56 -16.05 -1.04 -26.67
N ARG A 57 -15.48 -0.81 -27.85
CA ARG A 57 -14.05 -1.03 -28.09
C ARG A 57 -13.28 0.19 -27.60
N LEU A 58 -12.33 -0.05 -26.69
CA LEU A 58 -11.51 0.99 -26.07
C LEU A 58 -10.10 0.96 -26.65
N SER A 59 -9.61 2.13 -27.05
CA SER A 59 -8.25 2.29 -27.56
C SER A 59 -7.62 3.57 -26.98
N PRO A 60 -6.60 3.46 -26.11
CA PRO A 60 -6.09 2.23 -25.51
C PRO A 60 -7.06 1.61 -24.48
N SER A 61 -6.98 0.30 -24.27
CA SER A 61 -7.76 -0.43 -23.25
C SER A 61 -7.12 -0.44 -21.86
N LYS A 62 -5.88 0.10 -21.75
CA LYS A 62 -5.12 0.20 -20.51
C LYS A 62 -4.62 1.62 -20.33
N VAL A 63 -4.57 2.06 -19.08
CA VAL A 63 -4.04 3.36 -18.68
C VAL A 63 -3.00 3.22 -17.59
N THR A 64 -2.25 4.30 -17.39
CA THR A 64 -1.31 4.46 -16.28
C THR A 64 -1.87 5.48 -15.30
N LEU A 65 -1.94 5.10 -14.04
CA LEU A 65 -2.45 5.92 -12.95
C LEU A 65 -1.31 6.26 -12.00
N THR A 66 -1.19 7.52 -11.61
CA THR A 66 -0.31 7.98 -10.54
C THR A 66 -1.19 8.27 -9.34
N LEU A 67 -0.99 7.54 -8.25
CA LEU A 67 -1.80 7.62 -7.05
C LEU A 67 -0.93 8.05 -5.86
N GLN A 68 -1.50 8.83 -4.95
CA GLN A 68 -0.88 9.22 -3.69
C GLN A 68 -1.71 8.69 -2.51
N GLY A 69 -1.05 8.15 -1.48
CA GLY A 69 -1.73 7.51 -0.37
C GLY A 69 -0.80 6.78 0.60
N PRO A 70 -1.34 6.07 1.60
CA PRO A 70 -0.56 5.32 2.57
C PRO A 70 0.35 4.28 1.90
N MET A 71 1.61 4.20 2.32
CA MET A 71 2.61 3.29 1.75
C MET A 71 2.15 1.83 1.75
N LEU A 72 1.59 1.35 2.86
CA LEU A 72 1.13 -0.04 2.97
C LEU A 72 0.06 -0.35 1.93
N GLN A 73 -0.95 0.52 1.81
CA GLN A 73 -2.03 0.35 0.85
C GLN A 73 -1.53 0.44 -0.60
N LEU A 74 -0.69 1.43 -0.91
CA LEU A 74 -0.15 1.60 -2.26
C LEU A 74 0.83 0.50 -2.65
N LYS A 75 1.54 -0.13 -1.71
CA LYS A 75 2.51 -1.20 -2.01
C LYS A 75 1.82 -2.48 -2.46
N ASP A 76 0.71 -2.83 -1.82
CA ASP A 76 -0.04 -4.07 -2.11
C ASP A 76 -1.05 -3.90 -3.25
N LEU A 77 -1.38 -2.66 -3.62
CA LEU A 77 -2.33 -2.34 -4.69
C LEU A 77 -1.85 -2.87 -6.06
N LYS A 78 -2.67 -3.67 -6.72
CA LYS A 78 -2.40 -4.18 -8.08
C LYS A 78 -3.21 -3.42 -9.13
N PRO A 79 -2.76 -3.40 -10.40
CA PRO A 79 -3.52 -2.77 -11.48
C PRO A 79 -4.95 -3.32 -11.65
N GLY A 80 -5.17 -4.61 -11.36
CA GLY A 80 -6.49 -5.25 -11.45
C GLY A 80 -7.46 -4.86 -10.34
N ASP A 81 -6.97 -4.32 -9.22
CA ASP A 81 -7.81 -3.86 -8.12
C ASP A 81 -8.39 -2.46 -8.42
N LEU A 82 -7.78 -1.75 -9.36
CA LEU A 82 -8.16 -0.42 -9.78
C LEU A 82 -9.27 -0.49 -10.83
N LYS A 83 -10.42 0.07 -10.49
CA LYS A 83 -11.59 0.12 -11.37
C LYS A 83 -11.59 1.43 -12.15
N ALA A 84 -10.93 1.42 -13.30
CA ALA A 84 -11.03 2.51 -14.27
C ALA A 84 -12.19 2.25 -15.24
N ALA A 85 -13.01 3.27 -15.49
CA ALA A 85 -14.16 3.19 -16.36
C ALA A 85 -14.34 4.46 -17.19
N VAL A 86 -15.04 4.31 -18.31
CA VAL A 86 -15.55 5.42 -19.12
C VAL A 86 -17.06 5.36 -19.17
N ASP A 87 -17.69 6.53 -19.05
CA ASP A 87 -19.14 6.66 -19.12
C ASP A 87 -19.60 6.71 -20.57
N THR A 88 -20.27 5.65 -21.02
CA THR A 88 -20.83 5.52 -22.37
C THR A 88 -22.35 5.68 -22.38
N ASN A 89 -22.93 6.29 -21.36
CA ASN A 89 -24.36 6.49 -21.28
C ASN A 89 -24.84 7.46 -22.37
N ASN A 90 -26.01 7.19 -22.97
CA ASN A 90 -26.64 8.01 -24.01
C ASN A 90 -25.77 8.34 -25.25
N LEU A 91 -24.70 7.57 -25.50
CA LEU A 91 -23.87 7.75 -26.69
C LEU A 91 -24.42 6.96 -27.88
N ALA A 92 -24.50 7.61 -29.04
CA ALA A 92 -24.83 6.96 -30.30
C ALA A 92 -23.67 6.06 -30.79
N PRO A 93 -23.96 5.01 -31.58
CA PRO A 93 -22.93 4.22 -32.26
C PRO A 93 -21.97 5.11 -33.04
N GLY A 94 -20.67 4.89 -32.88
CA GLY A 94 -19.65 5.76 -33.45
C GLY A 94 -18.39 5.86 -32.60
N ARG A 95 -17.50 6.78 -32.99
CA ARG A 95 -16.23 7.06 -32.29
C ARG A 95 -16.41 8.27 -31.39
N HIS A 96 -16.10 8.10 -30.11
CA HIS A 96 -16.17 9.13 -29.08
C HIS A 96 -14.83 9.22 -28.34
N GLN A 97 -14.50 10.39 -27.83
CA GLN A 97 -13.34 10.58 -26.96
C GLN A 97 -13.85 10.88 -25.55
N LEU A 98 -13.57 9.97 -24.62
CA LEU A 98 -14.12 10.03 -23.26
C LEU A 98 -12.99 10.07 -22.24
N ASN A 99 -13.22 10.81 -21.17
CA ASN A 99 -12.28 10.88 -20.06
C ASN A 99 -12.38 9.63 -19.19
N VAL A 100 -11.24 9.14 -18.75
CA VAL A 100 -11.18 7.97 -17.89
C VAL A 100 -11.45 8.38 -16.44
N SER A 101 -12.52 7.84 -15.88
CA SER A 101 -12.87 7.99 -14.48
C SER A 101 -12.34 6.78 -13.70
N VAL A 102 -11.81 6.99 -12.51
CA VAL A 102 -11.29 5.91 -11.67
C VAL A 102 -11.99 6.00 -10.32
N ASN A 103 -12.57 4.88 -9.88
CA ASN A 103 -13.13 4.81 -8.54
C ASN A 103 -12.03 4.42 -7.54
N LEU A 104 -11.74 5.30 -6.59
CA LEU A 104 -10.70 5.12 -5.58
C LEU A 104 -11.28 5.29 -4.18
N PRO A 105 -10.78 4.54 -3.18
CA PRO A 105 -11.13 4.77 -1.79
C PRO A 105 -10.64 6.15 -1.31
N PRO A 106 -11.27 6.75 -0.29
CA PRO A 106 -10.96 8.11 0.18
C PRO A 106 -9.53 8.25 0.73
N THR A 107 -8.87 7.14 1.07
CA THR A 107 -7.47 7.13 1.52
C THR A 107 -6.47 7.38 0.40
N LEU A 108 -6.88 7.16 -0.86
CA LEU A 108 -6.07 7.34 -2.06
C LEU A 108 -6.50 8.57 -2.84
N THR A 109 -5.52 9.25 -3.43
CA THR A 109 -5.74 10.44 -4.27
C THR A 109 -5.20 10.17 -5.66
N LEU A 110 -6.02 10.38 -6.70
CA LEU A 110 -5.57 10.35 -8.08
C LEU A 110 -4.76 11.61 -8.37
N VAL A 111 -3.46 11.45 -8.61
CA VAL A 111 -2.55 12.54 -8.99
C VAL A 111 -2.56 12.74 -10.50
N ARG A 112 -2.55 11.64 -11.27
CA ARG A 112 -2.48 11.71 -12.73
C ARG A 112 -3.05 10.44 -13.39
N VAL A 113 -3.68 10.60 -14.55
CA VAL A 113 -4.08 9.51 -15.44
C VAL A 113 -3.51 9.75 -16.84
N GLN A 114 -2.94 8.71 -17.44
CA GLN A 114 -2.33 8.79 -18.76
C GLN A 114 -2.63 7.53 -19.62
N PRO A 115 -3.18 7.71 -20.83
CA PRO A 115 -3.82 8.93 -21.32
C PRO A 115 -5.06 9.31 -20.49
N ALA A 116 -5.35 10.60 -20.37
CA ALA A 116 -6.54 11.08 -19.66
C ALA A 116 -7.83 10.83 -20.45
N THR A 117 -7.71 10.81 -21.79
CA THR A 117 -8.82 10.61 -22.72
C THR A 117 -8.52 9.38 -23.58
N ILE A 118 -9.51 8.52 -23.75
CA ILE A 118 -9.40 7.32 -24.59
C ILE A 118 -10.43 7.37 -25.71
N THR A 119 -10.09 6.76 -26.85
CA THR A 119 -11.05 6.58 -27.93
C THR A 119 -11.96 5.40 -27.61
N VAL A 120 -13.26 5.65 -27.63
CA VAL A 120 -14.32 4.68 -27.41
C VAL A 120 -15.09 4.52 -28.70
N ARG A 121 -15.19 3.29 -29.20
CA ARG A 121 -15.98 2.97 -30.39
C ARG A 121 -17.16 2.10 -29.98
N LEU A 122 -18.35 2.69 -30.03
CA LEU A 122 -19.61 1.98 -29.82
C LEU A 122 -20.05 1.36 -31.14
N GLU A 123 -20.35 0.06 -31.11
CA GLU A 123 -20.96 -0.64 -32.23
C GLU A 123 -22.48 -0.54 -32.13
N LYS A 124 -23.18 -0.50 -33.26
CA LYS A 124 -24.64 -0.52 -33.29
C LYS A 124 -25.09 -1.86 -32.72
N SER A 125 -25.80 -1.85 -31.59
CA SER A 125 -26.48 -3.04 -31.10
C SER A 125 -27.47 -3.50 -32.19
N PRO A 126 -27.43 -4.77 -32.63
CA PRO A 126 -28.34 -5.29 -33.64
C PRO A 126 -29.80 -5.26 -33.20
#